data_AF-A0AA36A760-F1
#
_entry.id   AF-A0AA36A760-F1
#
_cell.length_a   1.000
_cell.length_b   1.000
_cell.length_c   1.000
_cell.angle_alpha   90.00
_cell.angle_beta   90.00
_cell.angle_gamma   90.00
#
_symmetry.space_group_name_H-M   'P 1'
#
loop_
_entity.id
_entity.type
_entity.pdbx_description
1 polymer ?
#
loop_
_entity_poly.entity_id
_entity_poly.type
_entity_poly.pdbx_seq_one_letter_code
_entity_poly.pdbx_strand_id
1 'polypeptide(L)'
;MPKSLSLRNTLLVLLSLITLLLLLTGGMGIYASTRIITSWVYYGVMTATTLTAIALLAVVWLLLRNKLLKPLDNVVEQLERLATGDLSAAESRYASAEFNRLQAALEGMRVALSESVKRVRDASSQIDTGSRELTAGNIHLATRTESTATSLEQTAASMEELTATVKQNAENADQAHQLAKSVSDTADRGSEMVCYVIEKMRDISGSSNRIADILGVIDGIAFQTNILALNASVEAARAGEQGRGFAVVAGEVRNLASRSAEAAKEIRTLIGDSQSQVGEGSDLAMQAGETMDEIASEVMRMTKLMREIASASQEQSRGIEQVNIAVSQMDETAQQNAALVQQSSAATRSLEEQSHALIEAMASFKLQTA
;
A
#
# COMPACT_ATOMS: atom_id res chain seq x y z
N MET A 1 25.12 -34.58 -176.71
CA MET A 1 25.49 -33.16 -176.50
C MET A 1 24.20 -32.35 -176.40
N PRO A 2 24.16 -31.21 -175.67
CA PRO A 2 24.81 -30.83 -174.41
C PRO A 2 23.73 -30.82 -173.28
N LYS A 3 23.75 -30.16 -172.11
CA LYS A 3 24.72 -29.33 -171.35
C LYS A 3 24.81 -29.84 -169.89
N SER A 4 25.83 -29.41 -169.17
CA SER A 4 26.01 -29.48 -167.71
C SER A 4 25.11 -28.49 -166.94
N LEU A 5 24.59 -28.87 -165.75
CA LEU A 5 24.04 -27.89 -164.76
C LEU A 5 23.78 -28.40 -163.33
N SER A 6 23.69 -29.71 -163.05
CA SER A 6 23.13 -30.21 -161.77
C SER A 6 24.08 -30.25 -160.55
N LEU A 7 25.41 -30.27 -160.71
CA LEU A 7 26.33 -30.47 -159.57
C LEU A 7 26.60 -29.22 -158.72
N ARG A 8 26.43 -28.01 -159.27
CA ARG A 8 26.72 -26.75 -158.55
C ARG A 8 25.60 -26.39 -157.56
N ASN A 9 24.35 -26.72 -157.89
CA ASN A 9 23.21 -26.44 -157.01
C ASN A 9 23.16 -27.39 -155.81
N THR A 10 23.49 -28.68 -155.97
CA THR A 10 23.57 -29.62 -154.84
C THR A 10 24.66 -29.22 -153.86
N LEU A 11 25.83 -28.78 -154.33
CA LEU A 11 26.92 -28.31 -153.46
C LEU A 11 26.57 -27.02 -152.70
N LEU A 12 25.86 -26.07 -153.34
CA LEU A 12 25.37 -24.86 -152.67
C LEU A 12 24.29 -25.16 -151.61
N VAL A 13 23.35 -26.06 -151.91
CA VAL A 13 22.33 -26.49 -150.94
C VAL A 13 22.99 -27.17 -149.73
N LEU A 14 23.95 -28.06 -149.95
CA LEU A 14 24.63 -28.79 -148.88
C LEU A 14 25.49 -27.85 -148.00
N LEU A 15 26.15 -26.85 -148.60
CA LEU A 15 26.87 -25.81 -147.85
C LEU A 15 25.91 -24.95 -147.00
N SER A 16 24.73 -24.59 -147.55
CA SER A 16 23.71 -23.80 -146.83
C SER A 16 23.07 -24.57 -145.66
N LEU A 17 22.92 -25.90 -145.79
CA LEU A 17 22.44 -26.77 -144.73
C LEU A 17 23.46 -26.89 -143.60
N ILE A 18 24.75 -26.98 -143.91
CA ILE A 18 25.82 -27.02 -142.90
C ILE A 18 25.94 -25.68 -142.16
N THR A 19 25.83 -24.53 -142.85
CA THR A 19 25.84 -23.22 -142.16
C THR A 19 24.59 -23.01 -141.30
N LEU A 20 23.41 -23.50 -141.73
CA LEU A 20 22.19 -23.47 -140.92
C LEU A 20 22.33 -24.37 -139.66
N LEU A 21 22.93 -25.55 -139.80
CA LEU A 21 23.16 -26.47 -138.67
C LEU A 21 24.16 -25.90 -137.66
N LEU A 22 25.23 -25.24 -138.12
CA LEU A 22 26.21 -24.56 -137.26
C LEU A 22 25.60 -23.36 -136.52
N LEU A 23 24.70 -22.60 -137.17
CA LEU A 23 23.97 -21.51 -136.51
C LEU A 23 22.99 -22.03 -135.44
N LEU A 24 22.28 -23.12 -135.72
CA LEU A 24 21.35 -23.74 -134.75
C LEU A 24 22.07 -24.34 -133.54
N THR A 25 23.18 -25.04 -133.76
CA THR A 25 23.98 -25.65 -132.67
C THR A 25 24.74 -24.60 -131.85
N GLY A 26 25.32 -23.58 -132.49
CA GLY A 26 25.92 -22.44 -131.81
C GLY A 26 24.90 -21.62 -131.00
N GLY A 27 23.72 -21.37 -131.57
CA GLY A 27 22.61 -20.69 -130.89
C GLY A 27 22.11 -21.43 -129.66
N MET A 28 21.94 -22.76 -129.73
CA MET A 28 21.59 -23.57 -128.56
C MET A 28 22.67 -23.56 -127.48
N GLY A 29 23.96 -23.62 -127.85
CA GLY A 29 25.06 -23.58 -126.88
C GLY A 29 25.12 -22.27 -126.08
N ILE A 30 24.89 -21.14 -126.75
CA ILE A 30 24.83 -19.81 -126.11
C ILE A 30 23.57 -19.68 -125.24
N TYR A 31 22.43 -20.19 -125.70
CA TYR A 31 21.17 -20.15 -124.93
C TYR A 31 21.19 -21.08 -123.70
N ALA A 32 21.79 -22.27 -123.82
CA ALA A 32 21.94 -23.22 -122.70
C ALA A 32 22.93 -22.69 -121.65
N SER A 33 24.07 -22.12 -122.06
CA SER A 33 25.04 -21.55 -121.12
C SER A 33 24.49 -20.33 -120.39
N THR A 34 23.79 -19.41 -121.07
CA THR A 34 23.11 -18.28 -120.40
C THR A 34 22.00 -18.74 -119.44
N ARG A 35 21.20 -19.75 -119.80
CA ARG A 35 20.21 -20.39 -118.89
C ARG A 35 20.84 -20.99 -117.63
N ILE A 36 21.97 -21.69 -117.77
CA ILE A 36 22.67 -22.28 -116.63
C ILE A 36 23.22 -21.18 -115.72
N ILE A 37 23.97 -20.22 -116.27
CA ILE A 37 24.60 -19.13 -115.49
C ILE A 37 23.53 -18.30 -114.76
N THR A 38 22.44 -17.92 -115.44
CA THR A 38 21.34 -17.15 -114.80
C THR A 38 20.65 -17.95 -113.69
N SER A 39 20.49 -19.26 -113.85
CA SER A 39 19.91 -20.13 -112.81
C SER A 39 20.82 -20.22 -111.56
N TRP A 40 22.13 -20.44 -111.73
CA TRP A 40 23.09 -20.42 -110.61
C TRP A 40 23.14 -19.07 -109.90
N VAL A 41 23.08 -17.95 -110.64
CA VAL A 41 22.98 -16.61 -110.06
C VAL A 41 21.67 -16.43 -109.28
N TYR A 42 20.54 -16.90 -109.80
CA TYR A 42 19.25 -16.77 -109.13
C TYR A 42 19.18 -17.56 -107.81
N TYR A 43 19.64 -18.81 -107.81
CA TYR A 43 19.75 -19.60 -106.57
C TYR A 43 20.79 -19.03 -105.61
N GLY A 44 21.91 -18.48 -106.10
CA GLY A 44 22.90 -17.77 -105.28
C GLY A 44 22.32 -16.53 -104.58
N VAL A 45 21.54 -15.71 -105.29
CA VAL A 45 20.86 -14.54 -104.71
C VAL A 45 19.76 -14.96 -103.74
N MET A 46 18.99 -16.01 -104.04
CA MET A 46 17.92 -16.49 -103.15
C MET A 46 18.47 -17.13 -101.87
N THR A 47 19.58 -17.86 -101.94
CA THR A 47 20.27 -18.40 -100.76
C THR A 47 20.96 -17.31 -99.94
N ALA A 48 21.58 -16.32 -100.58
CA ALA A 48 22.16 -15.17 -99.88
C ALA A 48 21.11 -14.31 -99.15
N THR A 49 19.95 -14.05 -99.78
CA THR A 49 18.84 -13.28 -99.17
C THR A 49 18.17 -14.04 -98.03
N THR A 50 17.97 -15.35 -98.15
CA THR A 50 17.44 -16.17 -97.04
C THR A 50 18.44 -16.30 -95.89
N LEU A 51 19.74 -16.48 -96.15
CA LEU A 51 20.77 -16.49 -95.11
C LEU A 51 20.88 -15.14 -94.38
N THR A 52 20.81 -14.01 -95.11
CA THR A 52 20.81 -12.68 -94.46
C THR A 52 19.53 -12.42 -93.66
N ALA A 53 18.37 -12.91 -94.10
CA ALA A 53 17.14 -12.84 -93.32
C ALA A 53 17.22 -13.67 -92.03
N ILE A 54 17.76 -14.89 -92.09
CA ILE A 54 18.00 -15.74 -90.91
C ILE A 54 19.02 -15.10 -89.96
N ALA A 55 20.10 -14.52 -90.49
CA ALA A 55 21.09 -13.81 -89.69
C ALA A 55 20.49 -12.57 -88.99
N LEU A 56 19.66 -11.78 -89.69
CA LEU A 56 18.93 -10.66 -89.10
C LEU A 56 17.98 -11.13 -87.99
N LEU A 57 17.20 -12.19 -88.20
CA LEU A 57 16.32 -12.76 -87.19
C LEU A 57 17.12 -13.27 -85.97
N ALA A 58 18.27 -13.91 -86.17
CA ALA A 58 19.15 -14.36 -85.10
C ALA A 58 19.75 -13.19 -84.30
N VAL A 59 20.16 -12.10 -84.97
CA VAL A 59 20.64 -10.87 -84.31
C VAL A 59 19.51 -10.17 -83.54
N VAL A 60 18.32 -10.05 -84.12
CA VAL A 60 17.13 -9.48 -83.44
C VAL A 60 16.76 -10.33 -82.22
N TRP A 61 16.78 -11.66 -82.33
CA TRP A 61 16.52 -12.56 -81.20
C TRP A 61 17.59 -12.46 -80.11
N LEU A 62 18.88 -12.39 -80.46
CA LEU A 62 19.97 -12.17 -79.51
C LEU A 62 19.85 -10.80 -78.81
N LEU A 63 19.44 -9.75 -79.54
CA LEU A 63 19.18 -8.43 -78.97
C LEU A 63 17.98 -8.46 -78.04
N LEU A 64 16.82 -9.00 -78.44
CA LEU A 64 15.66 -9.19 -77.54
C LEU A 64 16.05 -9.96 -76.28
N ARG A 65 16.77 -11.08 -76.44
CA ARG A 65 17.14 -11.96 -75.33
C ARG A 65 18.09 -11.30 -74.34
N ASN A 66 19.14 -10.61 -74.80
CA ASN A 66 20.12 -9.98 -73.91
C ASN A 66 19.75 -8.55 -73.45
N LYS A 67 18.92 -7.81 -74.19
CA LYS A 67 18.56 -6.41 -73.87
C LYS A 67 17.17 -6.23 -73.26
N LEU A 68 16.25 -7.19 -73.44
CA LEU A 68 14.88 -7.11 -72.91
C LEU A 68 14.55 -8.29 -71.99
N LEU A 69 14.65 -9.54 -72.46
CA LEU A 69 14.20 -10.71 -71.70
C LEU A 69 15.05 -10.97 -70.45
N LYS A 70 16.38 -11.06 -70.57
CA LYS A 70 17.25 -11.27 -69.38
C LYS A 70 17.10 -10.18 -68.31
N PRO A 71 17.08 -8.87 -68.63
CA PRO A 71 16.79 -7.85 -67.64
C PRO A 71 15.41 -7.99 -66.99
N LEU A 72 14.40 -8.44 -67.73
CA LEU A 72 13.07 -8.71 -67.21
C LEU A 72 13.07 -9.89 -66.23
N ASP A 73 13.71 -11.02 -66.59
CA ASP A 73 13.85 -12.20 -65.72
C ASP A 73 14.52 -11.82 -64.38
N ASN A 74 15.61 -11.03 -64.43
CA ASN A 74 16.29 -10.56 -63.21
C ASN A 74 15.38 -9.68 -62.32
N VAL A 75 14.52 -8.86 -62.92
CA VAL A 75 13.55 -8.04 -62.18
C VAL A 75 12.42 -8.90 -61.59
N VAL A 76 11.97 -9.93 -62.31
CA VAL A 76 11.01 -10.91 -61.79
C VAL A 76 11.62 -11.68 -60.61
N GLU A 77 12.87 -12.16 -60.70
CA GLU A 77 13.56 -12.82 -59.59
C GLU A 77 13.69 -11.90 -58.36
N GLN A 78 13.97 -10.60 -58.56
CA GLN A 78 13.98 -9.63 -57.46
C GLN A 78 12.60 -9.39 -56.85
N LEU A 79 11.53 -9.39 -57.65
CA LEU A 79 10.15 -9.30 -57.16
C LEU A 79 9.71 -10.57 -56.42
N GLU A 80 10.11 -11.75 -56.87
CA GLU A 80 9.88 -13.03 -56.18
C GLU A 80 10.62 -13.09 -54.84
N ARG A 81 11.86 -12.57 -54.79
CA ARG A 81 12.61 -12.37 -53.55
C ARG A 81 11.90 -11.39 -52.60
N LEU A 82 11.44 -10.25 -53.10
CA LEU A 82 10.67 -9.28 -52.30
C LEU A 82 9.36 -9.90 -51.75
N ALA A 83 8.65 -10.67 -52.58
CA ALA A 83 7.41 -11.34 -52.22
C ALA A 83 7.60 -12.48 -51.20
N THR A 84 8.80 -13.07 -51.14
CA THR A 84 9.19 -14.05 -50.10
C THR A 84 9.82 -13.39 -48.86
N GLY A 85 9.78 -12.06 -48.76
CA GLY A 85 10.28 -11.29 -47.62
C GLY A 85 11.80 -11.03 -47.64
N ASP A 86 12.51 -11.41 -48.71
CA ASP A 86 13.94 -11.14 -48.83
C ASP A 86 14.18 -9.69 -49.26
N LEU A 87 14.44 -8.83 -48.28
CA LEU A 87 14.72 -7.40 -48.45
C LEU A 87 16.24 -7.11 -48.49
N SER A 88 17.08 -8.13 -48.70
CA SER A 88 18.52 -7.94 -48.93
C SER A 88 18.80 -7.15 -50.22
N ALA A 89 19.95 -6.46 -50.29
CA ALA A 89 20.28 -5.67 -51.47
C ALA A 89 20.66 -6.56 -52.66
N ALA A 90 20.05 -6.29 -53.81
CA ALA A 90 20.41 -6.89 -55.09
C ALA A 90 21.09 -5.85 -55.98
N GLU A 91 22.43 -5.93 -56.12
CA GLU A 91 23.16 -5.06 -57.03
C GLU A 91 22.99 -5.50 -58.49
N SER A 92 22.12 -4.82 -59.24
CA SER A 92 22.06 -4.91 -60.69
C SER A 92 21.97 -3.53 -61.34
N ARG A 93 22.96 -3.18 -62.18
CA ARG A 93 22.89 -2.01 -63.07
C ARG A 93 22.58 -2.47 -64.49
N TYR A 94 21.54 -1.91 -65.09
CA TYR A 94 21.12 -2.24 -66.45
C TYR A 94 21.66 -1.22 -67.47
N ALA A 95 21.74 -1.63 -68.73
CA ALA A 95 22.29 -0.81 -69.79
C ALA A 95 21.30 0.19 -70.43
N SER A 96 20.01 0.11 -70.11
CA SER A 96 18.94 1.00 -70.62
C SER A 96 18.42 1.94 -69.54
N ALA A 97 17.95 3.13 -69.92
CA ALA A 97 17.35 4.08 -68.99
C ALA A 97 16.08 3.53 -68.31
N GLU A 98 15.26 2.77 -69.03
CA GLU A 98 13.96 2.27 -68.61
C GLU A 98 14.10 1.22 -67.49
N PHE A 99 14.93 0.18 -67.69
CA PHE A 99 15.23 -0.79 -66.63
C PHE A 99 15.93 -0.16 -65.42
N ASN A 100 16.76 0.88 -65.60
CA ASN A 100 17.36 1.60 -64.46
C ASN A 100 16.31 2.41 -63.67
N ARG A 101 15.30 2.99 -64.34
CA ARG A 101 14.17 3.65 -63.66
C ARG A 101 13.29 2.65 -62.92
N LEU A 102 13.03 1.48 -63.51
CA LEU A 102 12.30 0.39 -62.85
C LEU A 102 13.06 -0.11 -61.62
N GLN A 103 14.37 -0.36 -61.75
CA GLN A 103 15.23 -0.75 -60.64
C GLN A 103 15.22 0.29 -59.50
N ALA A 104 15.31 1.58 -59.82
CA ALA A 104 15.26 2.65 -58.82
C ALA A 104 13.92 2.70 -58.06
N ALA A 105 12.80 2.40 -58.74
CA ALA A 105 11.48 2.31 -58.10
C ALA A 105 11.35 1.08 -57.19
N LEU A 106 11.86 -0.09 -57.64
CA LEU A 106 11.91 -1.32 -56.85
C LEU A 106 12.81 -1.18 -55.62
N GLU A 107 13.96 -0.54 -55.78
CA GLU A 107 14.89 -0.25 -54.69
C GLU A 107 14.28 0.73 -53.68
N GLY A 108 13.60 1.79 -54.15
CA GLY A 108 12.84 2.68 -53.28
C GLY A 108 11.75 1.96 -52.48
N MET A 109 11.04 1.01 -53.10
CA MET A 109 10.06 0.15 -52.44
C MET A 109 10.71 -0.80 -51.42
N ARG A 110 11.83 -1.45 -51.77
CA ARG A 110 12.61 -2.29 -50.86
C ARG A 110 13.06 -1.52 -49.62
N VAL A 111 13.63 -0.32 -49.81
CA VAL A 111 14.10 0.53 -48.72
C VAL A 111 12.94 0.97 -47.81
N ALA A 112 11.81 1.40 -48.38
CA ALA A 112 10.64 1.80 -47.60
C ALA A 112 10.00 0.63 -46.81
N LEU A 113 9.97 -0.57 -47.39
CA LEU A 113 9.55 -1.80 -46.71
C LEU A 113 10.53 -2.17 -45.59
N SER A 114 11.83 -2.15 -45.87
CA SER A 114 12.91 -2.45 -44.90
C SER A 114 12.87 -1.51 -43.69
N GLU A 115 12.73 -0.19 -43.92
CA GLU A 115 12.58 0.80 -42.86
C GLU A 115 11.29 0.58 -42.04
N SER A 116 10.20 0.17 -42.68
CA SER A 116 8.92 -0.07 -42.01
C SER A 116 8.95 -1.35 -41.17
N VAL A 117 9.48 -2.45 -41.69
CA VAL A 117 9.74 -3.69 -40.93
C VAL A 117 10.66 -3.42 -39.75
N LYS A 118 11.74 -2.64 -39.95
CA LYS A 118 12.66 -2.26 -38.88
C LYS A 118 11.94 -1.46 -37.78
N ARG A 119 11.15 -0.45 -38.13
CA ARG A 119 10.36 0.34 -37.16
C ARG A 119 9.38 -0.53 -36.37
N VAL A 120 8.70 -1.48 -37.01
CA VAL A 120 7.79 -2.41 -36.30
C VAL A 120 8.57 -3.33 -35.35
N ARG A 121 9.73 -3.85 -35.77
CA ARG A 121 10.59 -4.69 -34.92
C ARG A 121 11.15 -3.92 -33.72
N ASP A 122 11.63 -2.71 -33.95
CA ASP A 122 12.17 -1.83 -32.90
C ASP A 122 11.07 -1.43 -31.90
N ALA A 123 9.87 -1.09 -32.37
CA ALA A 123 8.71 -0.79 -31.52
C ALA A 123 8.24 -2.01 -30.71
N SER A 124 8.21 -3.20 -31.32
CA SER A 124 7.84 -4.44 -30.62
C SER A 124 8.86 -4.77 -29.53
N SER A 125 10.17 -4.65 -29.81
CA SER A 125 11.23 -4.83 -28.80
C SER A 125 11.08 -3.86 -27.61
N GLN A 126 10.59 -2.64 -27.84
CA GLN A 126 10.29 -1.68 -26.76
C GLN A 126 9.05 -2.10 -25.95
N ILE A 127 8.00 -2.62 -26.61
CA ILE A 127 6.81 -3.16 -25.94
C ILE A 127 7.15 -4.39 -25.09
N ASP A 128 8.00 -5.30 -25.58
CA ASP A 128 8.49 -6.46 -24.82
C ASP A 128 9.23 -6.01 -23.54
N THR A 129 10.18 -5.09 -23.70
CA THR A 129 10.95 -4.53 -22.57
C THR A 129 10.02 -3.85 -21.54
N GLY A 130 9.13 -2.97 -22.00
CA GLY A 130 8.17 -2.29 -21.12
C GLY A 130 7.17 -3.25 -20.45
N SER A 131 6.78 -4.34 -21.13
CA SER A 131 5.89 -5.36 -20.54
C SER A 131 6.60 -6.16 -19.43
N ARG A 132 7.90 -6.43 -19.57
CA ARG A 132 8.69 -7.06 -18.49
C ARG A 132 8.88 -6.12 -17.30
N GLU A 133 9.10 -4.83 -17.54
CA GLU A 133 9.14 -3.81 -16.47
C GLU A 133 7.79 -3.69 -15.74
N LEU A 134 6.68 -3.64 -16.47
CA LEU A 134 5.32 -3.65 -15.90
C LEU A 134 5.04 -4.92 -15.10
N THR A 135 5.53 -6.08 -15.56
CA THR A 135 5.39 -7.35 -14.83
C THR A 135 6.14 -7.32 -13.50
N ALA A 136 7.40 -6.84 -13.49
CA ALA A 136 8.16 -6.66 -12.26
C ALA A 136 7.49 -5.64 -11.31
N GLY A 137 6.95 -4.54 -11.85
CA GLY A 137 6.18 -3.55 -11.11
C GLY A 137 4.91 -4.13 -10.47
N ASN A 138 4.16 -4.96 -11.19
CA ASN A 138 2.97 -5.65 -10.67
C ASN A 138 3.32 -6.64 -9.55
N ILE A 139 4.42 -7.40 -9.67
CA ILE A 139 4.88 -8.31 -8.61
C ILE A 139 5.19 -7.51 -7.33
N HIS A 140 5.93 -6.41 -7.46
CA HIS A 140 6.24 -5.54 -6.31
C HIS A 140 4.96 -4.91 -5.70
N LEU A 141 4.00 -4.49 -6.53
CA LEU A 141 2.70 -4.00 -6.06
C LEU A 141 1.89 -5.09 -5.34
N ALA A 142 1.93 -6.34 -5.83
CA ALA A 142 1.30 -7.48 -5.19
C ALA A 142 1.86 -7.71 -3.78
N THR A 143 3.18 -7.87 -3.65
CA THR A 143 3.86 -8.05 -2.36
C THR A 143 3.59 -6.91 -1.38
N ARG A 144 3.57 -5.66 -1.86
CA ARG A 144 3.25 -4.52 -1.00
C ARG A 144 1.78 -4.49 -0.58
N THR A 145 0.87 -4.94 -1.44
CA THR A 145 -0.58 -5.05 -1.13
C THR A 145 -0.82 -6.14 -0.07
N GLU A 146 -0.19 -7.31 -0.23
CA GLU A 146 -0.22 -8.41 0.73
C GLU A 146 0.34 -7.98 2.10
N SER A 147 1.53 -7.35 2.13
CA SER A 147 2.11 -6.80 3.36
C SER A 147 1.24 -5.71 4.01
N THR A 148 0.47 -4.96 3.21
CA THR A 148 -0.47 -3.96 3.72
C THR A 148 -1.68 -4.63 4.37
N ALA A 149 -2.24 -5.68 3.75
CA ALA A 149 -3.34 -6.46 4.31
C ALA A 149 -2.96 -7.07 5.67
N THR A 150 -1.81 -7.74 5.79
CA THR A 150 -1.32 -8.27 7.08
C THR A 150 -1.12 -7.17 8.13
N SER A 151 -0.65 -5.99 7.73
CA SER A 151 -0.51 -4.84 8.63
C SER A 151 -1.87 -4.29 9.10
N LEU A 152 -2.89 -4.32 8.23
CA LEU A 152 -4.26 -3.94 8.56
C LEU A 152 -4.92 -4.95 9.50
N GLU A 153 -4.72 -6.26 9.31
CA GLU A 153 -5.18 -7.31 10.23
C GLU A 153 -4.60 -7.10 11.64
N GLN A 154 -3.29 -6.88 11.75
CA GLN A 154 -2.62 -6.58 13.03
C GLN A 154 -3.13 -5.28 13.66
N THR A 155 -3.39 -4.25 12.83
CA THR A 155 -3.96 -2.99 13.29
C THR A 155 -5.37 -3.21 13.83
N ALA A 156 -6.24 -3.92 13.10
CA ALA A 156 -7.60 -4.22 13.51
C ALA A 156 -7.64 -4.99 14.84
N ALA A 157 -6.83 -6.04 14.99
CA ALA A 157 -6.70 -6.77 16.26
C ALA A 157 -6.25 -5.85 17.42
N SER A 158 -5.28 -4.96 17.17
CA SER A 158 -4.84 -3.97 18.15
C SER A 158 -5.96 -2.97 18.50
N MET A 159 -6.80 -2.58 17.54
CA MET A 159 -7.96 -1.71 17.77
C MET A 159 -9.05 -2.42 18.57
N GLU A 160 -9.26 -3.73 18.41
CA GLU A 160 -10.17 -4.52 19.26
C GLU A 160 -9.67 -4.58 20.72
N GLU A 161 -8.38 -4.87 20.95
CA GLU A 161 -7.77 -4.85 22.29
C GLU A 161 -7.84 -3.46 22.96
N LEU A 162 -7.58 -2.40 22.18
CA LEU A 162 -7.73 -1.02 22.64
C LEU A 162 -9.19 -0.68 22.97
N THR A 163 -10.15 -1.14 22.16
CA THR A 163 -11.59 -0.95 22.41
C THR A 163 -11.99 -1.61 23.73
N ALA A 164 -11.56 -2.86 23.95
CA ALA A 164 -11.82 -3.59 25.18
C ALA A 164 -11.20 -2.88 26.41
N THR A 165 -9.95 -2.43 26.29
CA THR A 165 -9.23 -1.72 27.37
C THR A 165 -9.88 -0.37 27.70
N VAL A 166 -10.27 0.41 26.70
CA VAL A 166 -10.96 1.71 26.91
C VAL A 166 -12.34 1.51 27.54
N LYS A 167 -13.08 0.48 27.13
CA LYS A 167 -14.35 0.11 27.77
C LYS A 167 -14.15 -0.29 29.23
N GLN A 168 -13.16 -1.14 29.52
CA GLN A 168 -12.81 -1.55 30.87
C GLN A 168 -12.38 -0.36 31.74
N ASN A 169 -11.66 0.62 31.18
CA ASN A 169 -11.32 1.86 31.89
C ASN A 169 -12.55 2.71 32.25
N ALA A 170 -13.55 2.80 31.37
CA ALA A 170 -14.81 3.47 31.67
C ALA A 170 -15.61 2.75 32.77
N GLU A 171 -15.70 1.41 32.70
CA GLU A 171 -16.34 0.57 33.72
C GLU A 171 -15.62 0.67 35.08
N ASN A 172 -14.29 0.66 35.09
CA ASN A 172 -13.47 0.84 36.29
C ASN A 172 -13.65 2.24 36.92
N ALA A 173 -13.75 3.28 36.10
CA ALA A 173 -13.97 4.65 36.57
C ALA A 173 -15.35 4.81 37.24
N ASP A 174 -16.40 4.16 36.71
CA ASP A 174 -17.71 4.14 37.34
C ASP A 174 -17.72 3.33 38.66
N GLN A 175 -17.08 2.16 38.69
CA GLN A 175 -16.92 1.38 39.94
C GLN A 175 -16.15 2.17 41.01
N ALA A 176 -15.07 2.86 40.62
CA ALA A 176 -14.31 3.72 41.53
C ALA A 176 -15.12 4.94 41.99
N HIS A 177 -15.99 5.50 41.15
CA HIS A 177 -16.94 6.56 41.53
C HIS A 177 -17.96 6.07 42.57
N GLN A 178 -18.53 4.86 42.39
CA GLN A 178 -19.44 4.25 43.37
C GLN A 178 -18.74 3.94 44.69
N LEU A 179 -17.50 3.42 44.65
CA LEU A 179 -16.69 3.17 45.84
C LEU A 179 -16.35 4.47 46.58
N ALA A 180 -15.92 5.51 45.86
CA ALA A 180 -15.65 6.83 46.45
C ALA A 180 -16.88 7.37 47.18
N LYS A 181 -18.08 7.25 46.60
CA LYS A 181 -19.33 7.63 47.28
C LYS A 181 -19.54 6.87 48.60
N SER A 182 -19.35 5.55 48.61
CA SER A 182 -19.47 4.71 49.81
C SER A 182 -18.47 5.12 50.92
N VAL A 183 -17.25 5.53 50.54
CA VAL A 183 -16.25 6.07 51.48
C VAL A 183 -16.70 7.43 52.02
N SER A 184 -17.26 8.31 51.19
CA SER A 184 -17.85 9.59 51.64
C SER A 184 -18.96 9.39 52.66
N ASP A 185 -19.93 8.52 52.35
CA ASP A 185 -21.05 8.19 53.25
C ASP A 185 -20.55 7.57 54.58
N THR A 186 -19.36 6.94 54.58
CA THR A 186 -18.71 6.39 55.77
C THR A 186 -17.97 7.46 56.58
N ALA A 187 -17.30 8.40 55.91
CA ALA A 187 -16.62 9.53 56.55
C ALA A 187 -17.63 10.48 57.24
N ASP A 188 -18.74 10.79 56.58
CA ASP A 188 -19.84 11.61 57.14
C ASP A 188 -20.38 10.99 58.45
N ARG A 189 -20.65 9.67 58.44
CA ARG A 189 -21.07 8.92 59.63
C ARG A 189 -19.97 8.86 60.70
N GLY A 190 -18.70 8.84 60.32
CA GLY A 190 -17.57 8.96 61.23
C GLY A 190 -17.56 10.31 61.94
N SER A 191 -17.75 11.40 61.20
CA SER A 191 -17.83 12.77 61.72
C SER A 191 -19.02 12.96 62.66
N GLU A 192 -20.20 12.41 62.34
CA GLU A 192 -21.37 12.39 63.24
C GLU A 192 -21.07 11.68 64.57
N MET A 193 -20.44 10.50 64.53
CA MET A 193 -20.05 9.75 65.72
C MET A 193 -19.00 10.48 66.56
N VAL A 194 -18.05 11.18 65.94
CA VAL A 194 -17.08 12.04 66.63
C VAL A 194 -17.77 13.20 67.34
N CYS A 195 -18.70 13.89 66.68
CA CYS A 195 -19.48 14.96 67.29
C CYS A 195 -20.24 14.47 68.54
N TYR A 196 -20.82 13.26 68.49
CA TYR A 196 -21.48 12.64 69.64
C TYR A 196 -20.51 12.31 70.78
N VAL A 197 -19.29 11.85 70.49
CA VAL A 197 -18.24 11.64 71.50
C VAL A 197 -17.84 12.96 72.18
N ILE A 198 -17.64 14.04 71.41
CA ILE A 198 -17.32 15.37 71.94
C ILE A 198 -18.46 15.88 72.85
N GLU A 199 -19.73 15.71 72.44
CA GLU A 199 -20.88 16.06 73.29
C GLU A 199 -20.85 15.29 74.62
N LYS A 200 -20.58 13.98 74.59
CA LYS A 200 -20.54 13.15 75.80
C LYS A 200 -19.35 13.47 76.70
N MET A 201 -18.18 13.84 76.14
CA MET A 201 -17.06 14.38 76.93
C MET A 201 -17.44 15.69 77.63
N ARG A 202 -18.20 16.57 76.95
CA ARG A 202 -18.73 17.80 77.56
C ARG A 202 -19.73 17.50 78.70
N ASP A 203 -20.62 16.52 78.53
CA ASP A 203 -21.56 16.08 79.57
C ASP A 203 -20.83 15.52 80.81
N ILE A 204 -19.76 14.73 80.59
CA ILE A 204 -18.91 14.19 81.66
C ILE A 204 -18.18 15.33 82.37
N SER A 205 -17.53 16.24 81.64
CA SER A 205 -16.83 17.41 82.20
C SER A 205 -17.77 18.28 83.07
N GLY A 206 -18.96 18.59 82.56
CA GLY A 206 -20.00 19.31 83.32
C GLY A 206 -20.53 18.56 84.55
N SER A 207 -20.40 17.23 84.58
CA SER A 207 -20.76 16.41 85.74
C SER A 207 -19.62 16.34 86.75
N SER A 208 -18.36 16.20 86.30
CA SER A 208 -17.16 16.28 87.13
C SER A 208 -17.02 17.63 87.84
N ASN A 209 -17.35 18.73 87.18
CA ASN A 209 -17.38 20.06 87.80
C ASN A 209 -18.41 20.15 88.94
N ARG A 210 -19.63 19.65 88.73
CA ARG A 210 -20.66 19.59 89.78
C ARG A 210 -20.24 18.72 90.98
N ILE A 211 -19.49 17.64 90.74
CA ILE A 211 -18.92 16.82 91.82
C ILE A 211 -17.83 17.61 92.58
N ALA A 212 -16.96 18.35 91.88
CA ALA A 212 -15.95 19.19 92.51
C ALA A 212 -16.57 20.27 93.42
N ASP A 213 -17.66 20.91 92.99
CA ASP A 213 -18.42 21.88 93.81
C ASP A 213 -18.98 21.23 95.08
N ILE A 214 -19.60 20.04 94.96
CA ILE A 214 -20.13 19.27 96.10
C ILE A 214 -19.01 18.88 97.07
N LEU A 215 -17.83 18.49 96.57
CA LEU A 215 -16.66 18.20 97.41
C LEU A 215 -16.12 19.46 98.09
N GLY A 216 -16.30 20.65 97.51
CA GLY A 216 -16.06 21.92 98.19
C GLY A 216 -16.97 22.12 99.41
N VAL A 217 -18.27 21.81 99.26
CA VAL A 217 -19.24 21.88 100.37
C VAL A 217 -18.95 20.84 101.45
N ILE A 218 -18.62 19.59 101.08
CA ILE A 218 -18.31 18.51 102.05
C ILE A 218 -17.07 18.84 102.89
N ASP A 219 -16.01 19.34 102.26
CA ASP A 219 -14.78 19.82 102.91
C ASP A 219 -15.09 20.98 103.89
N GLY A 220 -15.96 21.92 103.49
CA GLY A 220 -16.48 22.96 104.37
C GLY A 220 -17.27 22.43 105.57
N ILE A 221 -18.15 21.43 105.39
CA ILE A 221 -18.90 20.78 106.48
C ILE A 221 -17.95 20.02 107.42
N ALA A 222 -16.95 19.32 106.89
CA ALA A 222 -15.95 18.62 107.67
C ALA A 222 -15.13 19.61 108.53
N PHE A 223 -14.70 20.73 107.94
CA PHE A 223 -14.03 21.81 108.67
C PHE A 223 -14.91 22.39 109.79
N GLN A 224 -16.17 22.74 109.50
CA GLN A 224 -17.11 23.24 110.51
C GLN A 224 -17.33 22.22 111.64
N THR A 225 -17.46 20.93 111.31
CA THR A 225 -17.62 19.84 112.28
C THR A 225 -16.39 19.69 113.17
N ASN A 226 -15.17 19.78 112.61
CA ASN A 226 -13.92 19.77 113.37
C ASN A 226 -13.82 20.97 114.35
N ILE A 227 -14.28 22.16 113.96
CA ILE A 227 -14.34 23.33 114.86
C ILE A 227 -15.40 23.15 115.96
N LEU A 228 -16.60 22.66 115.63
CA LEU A 228 -17.65 22.36 116.60
C LEU A 228 -17.19 21.30 117.62
N ALA A 229 -16.53 20.24 117.15
CA ALA A 229 -15.99 19.18 117.99
C ALA A 229 -14.85 19.69 118.90
N LEU A 230 -13.99 20.58 118.39
CA LEU A 230 -12.96 21.25 119.20
C LEU A 230 -13.59 22.09 120.32
N ASN A 231 -14.60 22.90 120.00
CA ASN A 231 -15.32 23.72 120.98
C ASN A 231 -16.01 22.84 122.05
N ALA A 232 -16.65 21.74 121.62
CA ALA A 232 -17.26 20.76 122.53
C ALA A 232 -16.22 20.08 123.44
N SER A 233 -15.02 19.77 122.92
CA SER A 233 -13.92 19.20 123.71
C SER A 233 -13.42 20.17 124.78
N VAL A 234 -13.35 21.47 124.46
CA VAL A 234 -12.96 22.53 125.39
C VAL A 234 -14.00 22.71 126.50
N GLU A 235 -15.29 22.79 126.17
CA GLU A 235 -16.33 22.97 127.19
C GLU A 235 -16.52 21.70 128.05
N ALA A 236 -16.32 20.50 127.47
CA ALA A 236 -16.29 19.25 128.22
C ALA A 236 -15.10 19.19 129.20
N ALA A 237 -13.92 19.67 128.82
CA ALA A 237 -12.79 19.80 129.74
C ALA A 237 -13.08 20.80 130.88
N ARG A 238 -13.81 21.88 130.58
CA ARG A 238 -14.25 22.90 131.54
C ARG A 238 -15.24 22.36 132.58
N ALA A 239 -16.04 21.34 132.24
CA ALA A 239 -16.96 20.65 133.14
C ALA A 239 -16.28 19.62 134.07
N GLY A 240 -14.96 19.40 133.95
CA GLY A 240 -14.20 18.49 134.81
C GLY A 240 -14.61 17.03 134.67
N GLU A 241 -14.63 16.28 135.77
CA GLU A 241 -14.96 14.83 135.75
C GLU A 241 -16.35 14.52 135.15
N GLN A 242 -17.33 15.43 135.30
CA GLN A 242 -18.67 15.26 134.71
C GLN A 242 -18.66 15.37 133.17
N GLY A 243 -17.64 16.02 132.60
CA GLY A 243 -17.48 16.21 131.16
C GLY A 243 -16.72 15.09 130.45
N ARG A 244 -16.11 14.12 131.16
CA ARG A 244 -15.20 13.12 130.55
C ARG A 244 -15.84 12.31 129.42
N GLY A 245 -17.09 11.90 129.57
CA GLY A 245 -17.82 11.19 128.50
C GLY A 245 -18.00 12.04 127.25
N PHE A 246 -18.38 13.31 127.42
CA PHE A 246 -18.52 14.26 126.31
C PHE A 246 -17.19 14.59 125.64
N ALA A 247 -16.09 14.68 126.40
CA ALA A 247 -14.76 14.94 125.84
C ALA A 247 -14.29 13.81 124.90
N VAL A 248 -14.58 12.54 125.24
CA VAL A 248 -14.27 11.38 124.39
C VAL A 248 -15.10 11.42 123.10
N VAL A 249 -16.42 11.66 123.20
CA VAL A 249 -17.30 11.76 122.01
C VAL A 249 -16.88 12.93 121.12
N ALA A 250 -16.53 14.08 121.69
CA ALA A 250 -16.04 15.22 120.93
C ALA A 250 -14.70 14.93 120.23
N GLY A 251 -13.79 14.17 120.87
CA GLY A 251 -12.57 13.67 120.24
C GLY A 251 -12.82 12.76 119.04
N GLU A 252 -13.78 11.83 119.16
CA GLU A 252 -14.16 10.91 118.08
C GLU A 252 -14.83 11.64 116.90
N VAL A 253 -15.75 12.57 117.17
CA VAL A 253 -16.36 13.43 116.14
C VAL A 253 -15.30 14.27 115.42
N ARG A 254 -14.29 14.74 116.14
CA ARG A 254 -13.16 15.48 115.55
C ARG A 254 -12.30 14.59 114.64
N ASN A 255 -12.02 13.35 115.05
CA ASN A 255 -11.32 12.37 114.23
C ASN A 255 -12.10 12.07 112.94
N LEU A 256 -13.40 11.78 113.07
CA LEU A 256 -14.29 11.53 111.94
C LEU A 256 -14.33 12.71 110.97
N ALA A 257 -14.41 13.94 111.47
CA ALA A 257 -14.36 15.15 110.65
C ALA A 257 -13.03 15.29 109.89
N SER A 258 -11.90 15.02 110.52
CA SER A 258 -10.59 15.02 109.86
C SER A 258 -10.51 13.98 108.74
N ARG A 259 -11.00 12.75 109.00
CA ARG A 259 -11.07 11.67 107.99
C ARG A 259 -12.01 12.00 106.83
N SER A 260 -13.12 12.70 107.09
CA SER A 260 -14.03 13.16 106.04
C SER A 260 -13.39 14.22 105.14
N ALA A 261 -12.60 15.15 105.70
CA ALA A 261 -11.87 16.15 104.91
C ALA A 261 -10.76 15.50 104.06
N GLU A 262 -10.03 14.53 104.62
CA GLU A 262 -9.00 13.76 103.90
C GLU A 262 -9.60 12.98 102.72
N ALA A 263 -10.69 12.23 102.94
CA ALA A 263 -11.40 11.53 101.88
C ALA A 263 -11.99 12.49 100.82
N ALA A 264 -12.55 13.64 101.23
CA ALA A 264 -13.05 14.64 100.28
C ALA A 264 -11.92 15.22 99.40
N LYS A 265 -10.71 15.38 99.96
CA LYS A 265 -9.52 15.81 99.22
C LYS A 265 -9.03 14.74 98.24
N GLU A 266 -8.99 13.47 98.64
CA GLU A 266 -8.61 12.36 97.73
C GLU A 266 -9.56 12.27 96.54
N ILE A 267 -10.88 12.33 96.78
CA ILE A 267 -11.87 12.31 95.69
C ILE A 267 -11.72 13.57 94.81
N ARG A 268 -11.40 14.75 95.39
CA ARG A 268 -11.16 15.98 94.61
C ARG A 268 -9.98 15.82 93.65
N THR A 269 -8.89 15.15 94.07
CA THR A 269 -7.76 14.82 93.19
C THR A 269 -8.21 13.91 92.04
N LEU A 270 -8.90 12.79 92.33
CA LEU A 270 -9.39 11.85 91.32
C LEU A 270 -10.34 12.51 90.30
N ILE A 271 -11.17 13.46 90.75
CA ILE A 271 -12.04 14.24 89.86
C ILE A 271 -11.23 15.22 89.00
N GLY A 272 -10.16 15.82 89.52
CA GLY A 272 -9.22 16.63 88.73
C GLY A 272 -8.51 15.82 87.64
N ASP A 273 -7.99 14.64 88.00
CA ASP A 273 -7.36 13.71 87.05
C ASP A 273 -8.36 13.29 85.95
N SER A 274 -9.61 13.00 86.34
CA SER A 274 -10.70 12.68 85.42
C SER A 274 -11.04 13.83 84.47
N GLN A 275 -10.95 15.09 84.93
CA GLN A 275 -11.16 16.26 84.07
C GLN A 275 -10.03 16.41 83.04
N SER A 276 -8.77 16.15 83.41
CA SER A 276 -7.63 16.15 82.45
C SER A 276 -7.85 15.12 81.34
N GLN A 277 -8.16 13.87 81.72
CA GLN A 277 -8.38 12.78 80.76
C GLN A 277 -9.56 13.03 79.82
N VAL A 278 -10.63 13.68 80.31
CA VAL A 278 -11.79 14.08 79.49
C VAL A 278 -11.43 15.23 78.54
N GLY A 279 -10.56 16.16 78.96
CA GLY A 279 -10.01 17.20 78.09
C GLY A 279 -9.18 16.60 76.95
N GLU A 280 -8.19 15.79 77.29
CA GLU A 280 -7.34 15.06 76.33
C GLU A 280 -8.17 14.20 75.36
N GLY A 281 -9.20 13.50 75.87
CA GLY A 281 -10.14 12.74 75.05
C GLY A 281 -11.00 13.59 74.11
N SER A 282 -11.36 14.81 74.52
CA SER A 282 -12.09 15.76 73.68
C SER A 282 -11.21 16.32 72.55
N ASP A 283 -9.94 16.62 72.85
CA ASP A 283 -8.98 17.13 71.85
C ASP A 283 -8.63 16.06 70.81
N LEU A 284 -8.45 14.81 71.24
CA LEU A 284 -8.25 13.67 70.34
C LEU A 284 -9.47 13.39 69.46
N ALA A 285 -10.68 13.53 70.03
CA ALA A 285 -11.91 13.41 69.24
C ALA A 285 -12.02 14.53 68.21
N MET A 286 -11.67 15.78 68.55
CA MET A 286 -11.67 16.91 67.61
C MET A 286 -10.74 16.66 66.42
N GLN A 287 -9.50 16.22 66.66
CA GLN A 287 -8.53 15.88 65.61
C GLN A 287 -9.01 14.71 64.73
N ALA A 288 -9.71 13.72 65.30
CA ALA A 288 -10.32 12.65 64.54
C ALA A 288 -11.45 13.16 63.61
N GLY A 289 -12.19 14.18 64.04
CA GLY A 289 -13.21 14.86 63.23
C GLY A 289 -12.60 15.61 62.05
N GLU A 290 -11.56 16.42 62.30
CA GLU A 290 -10.79 17.10 61.24
C GLU A 290 -10.24 16.10 60.20
N THR A 291 -9.77 14.94 60.66
CA THR A 291 -9.31 13.86 59.76
C THR A 291 -10.43 13.27 58.90
N MET A 292 -11.67 13.19 59.40
CA MET A 292 -12.82 12.73 58.58
C MET A 292 -13.17 13.76 57.49
N ASP A 293 -13.13 15.06 57.81
CA ASP A 293 -13.38 16.14 56.86
C ASP A 293 -12.29 16.20 55.76
N GLU A 294 -11.03 15.94 56.11
CA GLU A 294 -9.93 15.78 55.13
C GLU A 294 -10.18 14.58 54.19
N ILE A 295 -10.62 13.43 54.73
CA ILE A 295 -10.97 12.25 53.92
C ILE A 295 -12.11 12.58 52.94
N ALA A 296 -13.18 13.24 53.40
CA ALA A 296 -14.28 13.65 52.52
C ALA A 296 -13.80 14.58 51.39
N SER A 297 -12.90 15.53 51.69
CA SER A 297 -12.28 16.43 50.72
C SER A 297 -11.42 15.71 49.66
N GLU A 298 -10.63 14.70 50.05
CA GLU A 298 -9.87 13.86 49.11
C GLU A 298 -10.80 12.99 48.24
N VAL A 299 -11.85 12.41 48.85
CA VAL A 299 -12.85 11.60 48.16
C VAL A 299 -13.63 12.40 47.12
N MET A 300 -13.97 13.67 47.41
CA MET A 300 -14.55 14.59 46.42
C MET A 300 -13.61 14.85 45.24
N ARG A 301 -12.30 14.97 45.49
CA ARG A 301 -11.29 15.14 44.43
C ARG A 301 -11.13 13.88 43.59
N MET A 302 -11.07 12.70 44.21
CA MET A 302 -11.08 11.40 43.51
C MET A 302 -12.34 11.25 42.63
N THR A 303 -13.51 11.62 43.16
CA THR A 303 -14.80 11.62 42.44
C THR A 303 -14.76 12.49 41.17
N LYS A 304 -14.10 13.65 41.22
CA LYS A 304 -13.89 14.52 40.05
C LYS A 304 -12.99 13.85 39.01
N LEU A 305 -11.86 13.27 39.44
CA LEU A 305 -10.92 12.58 38.55
C LEU A 305 -11.56 11.38 37.85
N MET A 306 -12.36 10.58 38.56
CA MET A 306 -13.06 9.44 37.93
C MET A 306 -14.05 9.91 36.85
N ARG A 307 -14.74 11.04 37.04
CA ARG A 307 -15.61 11.62 36.00
C ARG A 307 -14.82 12.12 34.79
N GLU A 308 -13.65 12.70 35.00
CA GLU A 308 -12.75 13.13 33.92
C GLU A 308 -12.21 11.91 33.13
N ILE A 309 -11.83 10.83 33.81
CA ILE A 309 -11.43 9.56 33.17
C ILE A 309 -12.57 8.95 32.36
N ALA A 310 -13.78 8.84 32.93
CA ALA A 310 -14.94 8.29 32.21
C ALA A 310 -15.26 9.11 30.94
N SER A 311 -15.19 10.44 31.02
CA SER A 311 -15.36 11.32 29.86
C SER A 311 -14.25 11.15 28.82
N ALA A 312 -13.00 10.99 29.25
CA ALA A 312 -11.86 10.77 28.36
C ALA A 312 -11.95 9.39 27.66
N SER A 313 -12.32 8.34 28.38
CA SER A 313 -12.54 7.01 27.81
C SER A 313 -13.71 6.99 26.82
N GLN A 314 -14.78 7.75 27.06
CA GLN A 314 -15.87 7.88 26.09
C GLN A 314 -15.41 8.57 24.79
N GLU A 315 -14.56 9.59 24.87
CA GLU A 315 -14.01 10.24 23.68
C GLU A 315 -12.96 9.37 22.96
N GLN A 316 -12.14 8.63 23.70
CA GLN A 316 -11.24 7.62 23.14
C GLN A 316 -12.02 6.54 22.37
N SER A 317 -13.15 6.06 22.90
CA SER A 317 -14.00 5.08 22.23
C SER A 317 -14.54 5.60 20.89
N ARG A 318 -14.94 6.88 20.83
CA ARG A 318 -15.37 7.54 19.58
C ARG A 318 -14.21 7.71 18.59
N GLY A 319 -13.01 8.05 19.09
CA GLY A 319 -11.80 8.11 18.27
C GLY A 319 -11.43 6.75 17.67
N ILE A 320 -11.53 5.68 18.45
CA ILE A 320 -11.31 4.30 18.01
C ILE A 320 -12.33 3.88 16.94
N GLU A 321 -13.60 4.24 17.08
CA GLU A 321 -14.64 3.98 16.06
C GLU A 321 -14.28 4.65 14.72
N GLN A 322 -13.80 5.90 14.73
CA GLN A 322 -13.34 6.58 13.50
C GLN A 322 -12.11 5.91 12.88
N VAL A 323 -11.16 5.42 13.69
CA VAL A 323 -10.00 4.67 13.19
C VAL A 323 -10.41 3.32 12.60
N ASN A 324 -11.38 2.61 13.18
CA ASN A 324 -11.92 1.38 12.61
C ASN A 324 -12.57 1.60 11.24
N ILE A 325 -13.30 2.71 11.04
CA ILE A 325 -13.83 3.09 9.73
C ILE A 325 -12.68 3.30 8.72
N ALA A 326 -11.63 4.01 9.12
CA ALA A 326 -10.46 4.23 8.27
C ALA A 326 -9.72 2.92 7.91
N VAL A 327 -9.54 2.00 8.87
CA VAL A 327 -8.95 0.67 8.64
C VAL A 327 -9.80 -0.15 7.66
N SER A 328 -11.13 -0.14 7.80
CA SER A 328 -12.04 -0.81 6.86
C SER A 328 -11.95 -0.25 5.44
N GLN A 329 -11.78 1.08 5.29
CA GLN A 329 -11.61 1.71 3.97
C GLN A 329 -10.21 1.43 3.36
N MET A 330 -9.18 1.28 4.20
CA MET A 330 -7.86 0.84 3.76
C MET A 330 -7.87 -0.63 3.30
N ASP A 331 -8.64 -1.50 3.96
CA ASP A 331 -8.83 -2.88 3.52
C ASP A 331 -9.55 -2.96 2.16
N GLU A 332 -10.64 -2.21 1.98
CA GLU A 332 -11.29 -2.09 0.66
C GLU A 332 -10.30 -1.65 -0.42
N THR A 333 -9.43 -0.67 -0.10
CA THR A 333 -8.38 -0.20 -1.02
C THR A 333 -7.33 -1.27 -1.29
N ALA A 334 -6.96 -2.10 -0.31
CA ALA A 334 -6.05 -3.22 -0.50
C ALA A 334 -6.67 -4.30 -1.41
N GLN A 335 -7.95 -4.63 -1.21
CA GLN A 335 -8.69 -5.55 -2.09
C GLN A 335 -8.80 -5.02 -3.53
N GLN A 336 -9.11 -3.73 -3.71
CA GLN A 336 -9.11 -3.07 -5.02
C GLN A 336 -7.72 -3.12 -5.68
N ASN A 337 -6.64 -2.88 -4.92
CA ASN A 337 -5.27 -3.01 -5.42
C ASN A 337 -4.95 -4.45 -5.85
N ALA A 338 -5.40 -5.47 -5.11
CA ALA A 338 -5.22 -6.87 -5.49
C ALA A 338 -5.95 -7.21 -6.81
N ALA A 339 -7.17 -6.70 -7.00
CA ALA A 339 -7.91 -6.82 -8.26
C ALA A 339 -7.21 -6.10 -9.43
N LEU A 340 -6.70 -4.88 -9.19
CA LEU A 340 -5.92 -4.10 -10.17
C LEU A 340 -4.62 -4.81 -10.56
N VAL A 341 -3.91 -5.44 -9.61
CA VAL A 341 -2.72 -6.26 -9.87
C VAL A 341 -3.04 -7.44 -10.80
N GLN A 342 -4.16 -8.13 -10.58
CA GLN A 342 -4.60 -9.24 -11.44
C GLN A 342 -4.94 -8.75 -12.86
N GLN A 343 -5.75 -7.69 -12.97
CA GLN A 343 -6.13 -7.11 -14.27
C GLN A 343 -4.91 -6.57 -15.04
N SER A 344 -4.02 -5.84 -14.35
CA SER A 344 -2.77 -5.33 -14.90
C SER A 344 -1.88 -6.47 -15.38
N SER A 345 -1.73 -7.54 -14.61
CA SER A 345 -0.90 -8.69 -14.99
C SER A 345 -1.44 -9.43 -16.22
N ALA A 346 -2.76 -9.53 -16.37
CA ALA A 346 -3.38 -10.06 -17.57
C ALA A 346 -3.16 -9.16 -18.80
N ALA A 347 -3.31 -7.83 -18.64
CA ALA A 347 -3.07 -6.87 -19.72
C ALA A 347 -1.60 -6.89 -20.18
N THR A 348 -0.65 -6.87 -19.24
CA THR A 348 0.78 -6.92 -19.52
C THR A 348 1.19 -8.21 -20.24
N ARG A 349 0.65 -9.36 -19.85
CA ARG A 349 0.89 -10.63 -20.57
C ARG A 349 0.36 -10.59 -22.00
N SER A 350 -0.80 -9.97 -22.24
CA SER A 350 -1.32 -9.80 -23.60
C SER A 350 -0.45 -8.87 -24.45
N LEU A 351 0.19 -7.85 -23.86
CA LEU A 351 1.17 -7.00 -24.55
C LEU A 351 2.45 -7.75 -24.91
N GLU A 352 2.94 -8.61 -24.00
CA GLU A 352 4.09 -9.49 -24.25
C GLU A 352 3.79 -10.49 -25.39
N GLU A 353 2.63 -11.16 -25.35
CA GLU A 353 2.16 -12.06 -26.42
C GLU A 353 2.01 -11.35 -27.78
N GLN A 354 1.38 -10.16 -27.81
CA GLN A 354 1.23 -9.36 -29.03
C GLN A 354 2.58 -8.88 -29.59
N SER A 355 3.51 -8.48 -28.72
CA SER A 355 4.86 -8.10 -29.13
C SER A 355 5.62 -9.28 -29.74
N HIS A 356 5.57 -10.45 -29.09
CA HIS A 356 6.18 -11.67 -29.62
C HIS A 356 5.60 -12.05 -30.99
N ALA A 357 4.28 -11.99 -31.16
CA ALA A 357 3.62 -12.25 -32.45
C ALA A 357 4.04 -11.26 -33.56
N LEU A 358 4.23 -9.98 -33.23
CA LEU A 358 4.76 -8.98 -34.18
C LEU A 358 6.23 -9.24 -34.54
N ILE A 359 7.06 -9.62 -33.57
CA ILE A 359 8.47 -9.97 -33.80
C ILE A 359 8.55 -11.22 -34.71
N GLU A 360 7.74 -12.24 -34.47
CA GLU A 360 7.69 -13.46 -35.29
C GLU A 360 7.18 -13.17 -36.71
N ALA A 361 6.10 -12.40 -36.85
CA ALA A 361 5.60 -11.97 -38.16
C ALA A 361 6.67 -11.19 -38.95
N MET A 362 7.40 -10.29 -38.30
CA MET A 362 8.50 -9.53 -38.91
C MET A 362 9.76 -10.37 -39.17
N ALA A 363 9.95 -11.50 -38.48
CA ALA A 363 11.12 -12.38 -38.67
C ALA A 363 11.12 -13.10 -40.04
N SER A 364 9.97 -13.19 -40.70
CA SER A 364 9.87 -13.64 -42.10
C SER A 364 10.61 -12.72 -43.08
N PHE A 365 10.77 -11.44 -42.74
CA PHE A 365 11.46 -10.47 -43.57
C PHE A 365 12.95 -10.43 -43.28
N LYS A 366 13.78 -10.81 -44.27
CA LYS A 366 15.24 -10.74 -44.17
C LYS A 366 15.69 -9.31 -44.46
N LEU A 367 16.04 -8.59 -43.40
CA LEU A 367 16.73 -7.31 -43.51
C LEU A 367 18.21 -7.52 -43.84
N GLN A 368 18.80 -6.56 -44.54
CA GLN A 368 20.24 -6.51 -44.76
C GLN A 368 20.96 -6.25 -43.43
N THR A 369 21.65 -7.27 -42.91
CA THR A 369 22.61 -7.09 -41.80
C THR A 369 23.72 -6.15 -42.26
N ALA A 370 24.02 -5.16 -41.41
CA ALA A 370 25.11 -4.19 -41.60
C ALA A 370 26.49 -4.83 -41.41
#